data_AF-A0A9D0Y2Q2-F1
#
_entry.id   AF-A0A9D0Y2Q2-F1
#
_cell.length_a   1.000
_cell.length_b   1.000
_cell.length_c   1.000
_cell.angle_alpha   90.00
_cell.angle_beta   90.00
_cell.angle_gamma   90.00
#
_symmetry.space_group_name_H-M   'P 1'
#
loop_
_entity.id
_entity.type
_entity.pdbx_description
1 polymer ?
#
loop_
_entity_poly.entity_id
_entity_poly.type
_entity_poly.pdbx_seq_one_letter_code
_entity_poly.pdbx_strand_id
1 'polypeptide(L)'
;MIDLTINPDLLLGFLIIIAVLLLVLITLLINNSRKVKTHDNSTFNEVQISINDELKSFGFAYDDKANFFYSILDPWQKDLGYCSLYDEAAPALSMIFDSEPIYFDYNGKHWLIEFWKGQYGITTGGEI
;
A
#
# COMPACT_ATOMS: atom_id res chain seq x y z
N MET A 1 -12.96 -21.24 -57.89
CA MET A 1 -13.58 -22.05 -56.81
C MET A 1 -12.45 -22.87 -56.23
N ILE A 2 -11.82 -22.42 -55.15
CA ILE A 2 -10.72 -23.15 -54.51
C ILE A 2 -11.36 -23.99 -53.42
N ASP A 3 -11.40 -25.30 -53.62
CA ASP A 3 -11.86 -26.25 -52.60
C ASP A 3 -10.86 -26.26 -51.45
N LEU A 4 -11.15 -25.51 -50.39
CA LEU A 4 -10.51 -25.64 -49.09
C LEU A 4 -10.99 -26.93 -48.41
N THR A 5 -10.57 -28.08 -48.93
CA THR A 5 -10.68 -29.34 -48.19
C THR A 5 -9.56 -29.37 -47.16
N ILE A 6 -9.84 -28.78 -45.98
CA ILE A 6 -8.90 -28.83 -44.84
C ILE A 6 -8.68 -30.31 -44.50
N ASN A 7 -7.42 -30.74 -44.53
CA ASN A 7 -7.05 -32.11 -44.23
C ASN A 7 -7.58 -32.48 -42.82
N PRO A 8 -8.43 -33.53 -42.69
CA PRO A 8 -9.06 -33.90 -41.43
C PRO A 8 -8.03 -34.22 -40.33
N ASP A 9 -6.85 -34.73 -40.69
CA ASP A 9 -5.77 -35.03 -39.74
C ASP A 9 -5.11 -33.75 -39.21
N LEU A 10 -4.99 -32.73 -40.06
CA LEU A 10 -4.48 -31.41 -39.68
C LEU A 10 -5.48 -30.69 -38.76
N LEU A 11 -6.78 -30.77 -39.08
CA LEU A 11 -7.86 -30.21 -38.27
C LEU A 11 -7.94 -30.87 -36.89
N LEU A 12 -7.77 -32.20 -36.84
CA LEU A 12 -7.69 -32.95 -35.58
C LEU A 12 -6.48 -32.50 -34.73
N GLY A 13 -5.33 -32.28 -35.36
CA GLY A 13 -4.13 -31.76 -34.69
C GLY A 13 -4.38 -30.39 -34.04
N PHE A 14 -5.00 -29.45 -34.76
CA PHE A 14 -5.35 -28.13 -34.21
C PHE A 14 -6.35 -28.22 -33.06
N LEU A 15 -7.37 -29.08 -33.15
CA LEU A 15 -8.35 -29.28 -32.08
C LEU A 15 -7.68 -29.81 -30.79
N ILE A 16 -6.73 -30.73 -30.92
CA ILE A 16 -5.97 -31.26 -29.77
C ILE A 16 -5.14 -30.15 -29.12
N ILE A 17 -4.45 -29.34 -29.92
CA ILE A 17 -3.62 -28.22 -29.40
C ILE A 17 -4.52 -27.21 -28.65
N ILE A 18 -5.66 -26.83 -29.23
CA ILE A 18 -6.62 -25.91 -28.59
C ILE A 18 -7.14 -26.51 -27.29
N ALA A 19 -7.48 -27.80 -27.27
CA ALA A 19 -7.95 -28.47 -26.06
C ALA A 19 -6.90 -28.47 -24.95
N VAL A 20 -5.62 -28.72 -25.29
CA VAL A 20 -4.51 -28.66 -24.33
C VAL A 20 -4.32 -27.24 -23.80
N LEU A 21 -4.37 -26.21 -24.66
CA LEU A 21 -4.24 -24.81 -24.25
C LEU A 21 -5.40 -24.37 -23.34
N LEU A 22 -6.62 -24.78 -23.64
CA LEU A 22 -7.79 -24.52 -22.78
C LEU A 22 -7.66 -25.23 -21.44
N LEU A 23 -7.16 -26.47 -21.40
CA LEU A 23 -6.94 -27.21 -20.17
C LEU A 23 -5.87 -26.54 -19.29
N VAL A 24 -4.76 -26.09 -19.89
CA VAL A 24 -3.73 -25.30 -19.19
C VAL A 24 -4.33 -23.99 -18.65
N LEU A 25 -5.08 -23.25 -19.46
CA LEU A 25 -5.73 -22.00 -19.02
C LEU A 25 -6.69 -22.25 -17.85
N ILE A 26 -7.53 -23.29 -17.92
CA ILE A 26 -8.44 -23.68 -16.84
C ILE A 26 -7.66 -24.02 -15.57
N THR A 27 -6.55 -24.77 -15.67
CA THR A 27 -5.73 -25.08 -14.48
C THR A 27 -5.09 -23.84 -13.86
N LEU A 28 -4.64 -22.88 -14.65
CA LEU A 28 -4.11 -21.60 -14.15
C LEU A 28 -5.19 -20.76 -13.46
N LEU A 29 -6.39 -20.69 -14.04
CA LEU A 29 -7.52 -19.97 -13.46
C LEU A 29 -7.97 -20.60 -12.12
N ILE A 30 -8.10 -21.93 -12.07
CA ILE A 30 -8.43 -22.66 -10.84
C ILE A 30 -7.34 -22.45 -9.77
N ASN A 31 -6.05 -22.50 -10.14
CA ASN A 31 -4.95 -22.28 -9.21
C ASN A 31 -4.94 -20.84 -8.67
N ASN A 32 -5.27 -19.85 -9.50
CA ASN A 32 -5.38 -18.47 -9.08
C ASN A 32 -6.56 -18.25 -8.11
N SER A 33 -7.72 -18.86 -8.38
CA SER A 33 -8.90 -18.77 -7.51
C SER A 33 -8.73 -19.52 -6.17
N ARG A 34 -7.84 -20.52 -6.10
CA ARG A 34 -7.51 -21.24 -4.86
C ARG A 34 -6.58 -20.47 -3.91
N LYS A 35 -6.09 -19.29 -4.31
CA LYS A 35 -5.28 -18.41 -3.43
C LYS A 35 -6.09 -17.62 -2.40
N VAL A 36 -7.42 -17.74 -2.39
CA VAL A 36 -8.23 -17.23 -1.28
C VAL A 36 -8.32 -18.33 -0.22
N LYS A 37 -7.22 -18.54 0.50
CA LYS A 37 -7.18 -19.34 1.73
C LYS A 37 -7.81 -18.53 2.86
N THR A 38 -8.63 -19.17 3.68
CA THR A 38 -8.98 -18.67 5.02
C THR A 38 -7.67 -18.40 5.76
N HIS A 39 -7.43 -17.12 6.03
CA HIS A 39 -6.13 -16.58 6.35
C HIS A 39 -5.80 -16.87 7.82
N ASP A 40 -4.68 -17.55 8.05
CA ASP A 40 -4.19 -17.87 9.38
C ASP A 40 -3.73 -16.58 10.08
N ASN A 41 -4.16 -16.37 11.33
CA ASN A 41 -3.77 -15.23 12.17
C ASN A 41 -2.26 -15.19 12.42
N SER A 42 -1.55 -16.33 12.33
CA SER A 42 -0.09 -16.36 12.45
C SER A 42 0.59 -15.58 11.30
N THR A 43 0.11 -15.75 10.07
CA THR A 43 0.65 -15.10 8.87
C THR A 43 0.34 -13.60 8.84
N PHE A 44 -0.84 -13.19 9.31
CA PHE A 44 -1.17 -11.76 9.42
C PHE A 44 -0.26 -11.02 10.39
N ASN A 45 0.03 -11.63 11.55
CA ASN A 45 0.93 -11.03 12.53
C ASN A 45 2.34 -10.84 11.96
N GLU A 46 2.87 -11.82 11.21
CA GLU A 46 4.18 -11.72 10.56
C GLU A 46 4.22 -10.59 9.51
N VAL A 47 3.15 -10.47 8.69
CA VAL A 47 3.03 -9.41 7.70
C VAL A 47 2.95 -8.03 8.37
N GLN A 48 2.15 -7.89 9.42
CA GLN A 48 2.05 -6.63 10.16
C GLN A 48 3.38 -6.24 10.82
N ILE A 49 4.10 -7.20 11.41
CA ILE A 49 5.42 -6.96 11.99
C ILE A 49 6.38 -6.46 10.91
N SER A 50 6.43 -7.12 9.75
CA SER A 50 7.30 -6.72 8.64
C SER A 50 6.99 -5.29 8.16
N ILE A 51 5.70 -4.96 7.98
CA ILE A 51 5.27 -3.63 7.57
C ILE A 51 5.68 -2.59 8.62
N ASN A 52 5.45 -2.87 9.90
CA ASN A 52 5.76 -1.94 10.98
C ASN A 52 7.26 -1.73 11.18
N ASP A 53 8.09 -2.75 10.93
CA ASP A 53 9.56 -2.60 10.96
C ASP A 53 10.05 -1.61 9.89
N GLU A 54 9.48 -1.66 8.68
CA GLU A 54 9.78 -0.69 7.61
C GLU A 54 9.28 0.71 7.96
N LEU A 55 8.00 0.83 8.37
CA LEU A 55 7.35 2.10 8.68
C LEU A 55 7.98 2.84 9.88
N LYS A 56 8.58 2.11 10.82
CA LYS A 56 9.19 2.70 12.02
C LYS A 56 10.25 3.75 11.69
N SER A 57 11.03 3.52 10.63
CA SER A 57 12.04 4.47 10.14
C SER A 57 11.44 5.80 9.65
N PHE A 58 10.18 5.77 9.23
CA PHE A 58 9.40 6.92 8.79
C PHE A 58 8.51 7.48 9.91
N GLY A 59 8.55 6.92 11.11
CA GLY A 59 7.75 7.39 12.24
C GLY A 59 6.28 6.95 12.23
N PHE A 60 5.94 5.90 11.47
CA PHE A 60 4.58 5.38 11.37
C PHE A 60 4.46 3.93 11.84
N ALA A 61 3.23 3.51 12.11
CA ALA A 61 2.83 2.13 12.31
C ALA A 61 1.44 1.89 11.70
N TYR A 62 1.14 0.62 11.42
CA TYR A 62 -0.11 0.14 10.87
C TYR A 62 -0.83 -0.76 11.88
N ASP A 63 -2.13 -0.49 12.08
CA ASP A 63 -3.04 -1.34 12.84
C ASP A 63 -3.94 -2.11 11.86
N ASP A 64 -3.74 -3.43 11.78
CA ASP A 64 -4.57 -4.35 10.98
C ASP A 64 -6.04 -4.36 11.41
N LYS A 65 -6.31 -4.35 12.73
CA LYS A 65 -7.67 -4.45 13.25
C LYS A 65 -8.49 -3.20 12.93
N ALA A 66 -7.85 -2.04 13.03
CA ALA A 66 -8.49 -0.77 12.77
C ALA A 66 -8.33 -0.29 11.30
N ASN A 67 -7.44 -0.96 10.55
CA ASN A 67 -7.13 -0.72 9.16
C ASN A 67 -6.73 0.74 8.86
N PHE A 68 -5.85 1.31 9.67
CA PHE A 68 -5.27 2.63 9.41
C PHE A 68 -3.79 2.70 9.80
N PHE A 69 -3.10 3.67 9.20
CA PHE A 69 -1.76 4.07 9.57
C PHE A 69 -1.82 5.20 10.59
N TYR A 70 -0.88 5.22 11.53
CA TYR A 70 -0.79 6.24 12.57
C TYR A 70 0.65 6.57 12.90
N SER A 71 0.89 7.80 13.34
CA SER A 71 2.21 8.28 13.79
C SER A 71 2.56 7.64 15.14
N ILE A 72 3.79 7.17 15.29
CA ILE A 72 4.29 6.67 16.58
C ILE A 72 4.56 7.85 17.53
N LEU A 73 4.56 7.62 18.85
CA LEU A 73 4.62 8.70 19.84
C LEU A 73 5.99 9.43 19.89
N ASP A 74 7.07 8.68 19.65
CA ASP A 74 8.45 9.17 19.77
C ASP A 74 9.28 8.78 18.53
N PRO A 75 8.95 9.34 17.34
CA PRO A 75 9.74 9.17 16.14
C PRO A 75 10.97 10.09 16.19
N TRP A 76 12.05 9.71 15.51
CA TRP A 76 13.27 10.52 15.50
C TRP A 76 13.07 11.90 14.86
N GLN A 77 12.07 12.07 13.99
CA GLN A 77 11.70 13.36 13.40
C GLN A 77 11.27 14.40 14.45
N LYS A 78 10.75 13.95 15.60
CA LYS A 78 10.40 14.80 16.74
C LYS A 78 11.60 15.57 17.27
N ASP A 79 12.79 14.98 17.24
CA ASP A 79 14.03 15.62 17.69
C ASP A 79 14.46 16.77 16.75
N LEU A 80 13.94 16.79 15.52
CA LEU A 80 14.12 17.90 14.57
C LEU A 80 13.04 18.99 14.69
N GLY A 81 12.09 18.81 15.62
CA GLY A 81 11.14 19.83 16.05
C GLY A 81 10.02 20.15 15.06
N TYR A 82 9.79 19.30 14.05
CA TYR A 82 8.76 19.50 12.99
C TYR A 82 8.64 20.96 12.58
N CYS A 83 9.79 21.56 12.27
CA CYS A 83 9.87 22.98 11.93
C CYS A 83 9.35 23.23 10.51
N SER A 84 9.20 24.50 10.12
CA SER A 84 8.74 24.89 8.78
C SER A 84 9.53 24.26 7.63
N LEU A 85 10.79 23.89 7.85
CA LEU A 85 11.59 23.15 6.86
C LEU A 85 11.00 21.77 6.54
N TYR A 86 10.38 21.13 7.52
CA TYR A 86 9.68 19.86 7.34
C TYR A 86 8.49 20.02 6.40
N ASP A 87 7.66 21.05 6.59
CA ASP A 87 6.51 21.36 5.74
C ASP A 87 6.96 21.68 4.30
N GLU A 88 8.04 22.44 4.16
CA GLU A 88 8.63 22.75 2.87
C GLU A 88 9.18 21.50 2.15
N ALA A 89 9.71 20.53 2.91
CA ALA A 89 10.23 19.28 2.39
C ALA A 89 9.14 18.22 2.12
N ALA A 90 7.96 18.35 2.72
CA ALA A 90 6.87 17.38 2.62
C ALA A 90 6.47 17.02 1.18
N PRO A 91 6.36 17.97 0.23
CA PRO A 91 6.06 17.64 -1.16
C PRO A 91 7.10 16.73 -1.83
N ALA A 92 8.39 16.85 -1.45
CA ALA A 92 9.46 15.99 -1.96
C ALA A 92 9.29 14.53 -1.51
N LEU A 93 8.55 14.30 -0.43
CA LEU A 93 8.18 12.99 0.11
C LEU A 93 6.78 12.54 -0.32
N SER A 94 6.18 13.20 -1.33
CA SER A 94 4.80 12.94 -1.77
C SER A 94 3.73 13.16 -0.68
N MET A 95 4.01 14.05 0.27
CA MET A 95 3.05 14.51 1.26
C MET A 95 2.56 15.89 0.85
N ILE A 96 1.26 15.98 0.52
CA ILE A 96 0.61 17.21 0.09
C ILE A 96 -0.50 17.52 1.09
N PHE A 97 -0.24 18.45 1.99
CA PHE A 97 -1.15 18.83 3.06
C PHE A 97 -1.18 20.34 3.28
N ASP A 98 -2.27 20.80 3.88
CA ASP A 98 -2.40 22.14 4.44
C ASP A 98 -1.88 22.11 5.89
N SER A 99 -0.98 23.05 6.22
CA SER A 99 -0.42 23.25 7.56
C SER A 99 -0.94 24.56 8.17
N GLU A 100 -1.56 24.49 9.35
CA GLU A 100 -2.04 25.66 10.10
C GLU A 100 -1.32 25.78 11.46
N PRO A 101 -0.29 26.64 11.58
CA PRO A 101 0.45 26.83 12.81
C PRO A 101 -0.23 27.81 13.78
N ILE A 102 -0.31 27.43 15.05
CA ILE A 102 -0.79 28.25 16.16
C ILE A 102 0.34 28.46 17.18
N TYR A 103 0.87 29.68 17.20
CA TYR A 103 1.91 30.10 18.14
C TYR A 103 1.31 30.69 19.42
N PHE A 104 1.83 30.31 20.58
CA PHE A 104 1.42 30.90 21.86
C PHE A 104 2.51 30.83 22.92
N ASP A 105 2.47 31.77 23.86
CA ASP A 105 3.40 31.82 24.98
C ASP A 105 2.75 31.22 26.23
N TYR A 106 3.42 30.26 26.85
CA TYR A 106 2.95 29.64 28.08
C TYR A 106 4.12 29.19 28.97
N ASN A 107 4.04 29.51 30.27
CA ASN A 107 5.04 29.16 31.27
C ASN A 107 6.49 29.57 30.88
N GLY A 108 6.64 30.77 30.34
CA GLY A 108 7.94 31.31 29.92
C GLY A 108 8.57 30.62 28.71
N LYS A 109 7.79 29.86 27.93
CA LYS A 109 8.22 29.21 26.70
C LYS A 109 7.34 29.64 25.52
N HIS A 110 7.93 29.64 24.33
CA HIS A 110 7.22 29.77 23.06
C HIS A 110 6.80 28.37 22.60
N TRP A 111 5.51 28.20 22.36
CA TRP A 111 4.91 26.94 21.91
C TRP A 111 4.34 27.10 20.50
N LEU A 112 4.29 25.98 19.80
CA LEU A 112 3.65 25.80 18.52
C LEU A 112 2.75 24.55 18.62
N ILE A 113 1.51 24.69 18.20
CA ILE A 113 0.64 23.57 17.81
C ILE A 113 0.40 23.72 16.32
N GLU A 114 0.52 22.65 15.54
CA GLU A 114 0.35 22.71 14.09
C GLU A 114 -0.65 21.66 13.64
N PHE A 115 -1.65 22.09 12.86
CA PHE A 115 -2.63 21.17 12.29
C PHE A 115 -2.23 20.84 10.86
N TRP A 116 -2.11 19.55 10.57
CA TRP A 116 -1.89 19.08 9.20
C TRP A 116 -3.11 18.35 8.69
N LYS A 117 -3.58 18.72 7.50
CA LYS A 117 -4.67 18.01 6.81
C LYS A 117 -4.31 17.78 5.35
N GLY A 118 -4.30 16.53 4.91
CA GLY A 118 -4.02 16.27 3.51
C GLY A 118 -3.78 14.82 3.15
N GLN A 119 -3.02 14.67 2.06
CA GLN A 119 -2.63 13.40 1.47
C GLN A 119 -1.18 13.07 1.83
N TYR A 120 -0.96 11.89 2.40
CA TYR A 120 0.33 11.35 2.80
C TYR A 120 0.63 10.14 1.90
N GLY A 121 1.21 10.39 0.73
CA GLY A 121 1.43 9.37 -0.30
C GLY A 121 0.12 8.82 -0.85
N ILE A 122 -0.14 7.52 -0.62
CA ILE A 122 -1.37 6.82 -1.05
C ILE A 122 -2.52 6.98 -0.04
N THR A 123 -2.25 7.57 1.13
CA THR A 123 -3.20 7.70 2.23
C THR A 123 -3.67 9.15 2.39
N THR A 124 -4.81 9.36 3.05
CA THR A 124 -5.26 10.69 3.45
C THR A 124 -5.50 10.69 4.95
N GLY A 125 -5.24 11.81 5.62
CA GLY A 125 -5.19 11.84 7.07
C GLY A 125 -5.16 13.24 7.64
N GLY A 126 -4.83 13.34 8.93
CA GLY A 126 -4.52 14.59 9.59
C GLY A 126 -3.76 14.34 10.89
N GLU A 127 -2.93 15.31 11.26
CA GLU A 127 -2.03 15.26 12.42
C GLU A 127 -2.16 16.57 13.23
N ILE A 128 -1.81 16.49 14.52
CA ILE A 128 -1.81 17.58 15.52
C ILE A 128 -0.58 17.41 16.40
#